data_AF-A0A7S4W1W2-F1
#
_entry.id   AF-A0A7S4W1W2-F1
#
_cell.length_a   1.000
_cell.length_b   1.000
_cell.length_c   1.000
_cell.angle_alpha   90.00
_cell.angle_beta   90.00
_cell.angle_gamma   90.00
#
_symmetry.space_group_name_H-M   'P 1'
#
loop_
_entity.id
_entity.type
_entity.pdbx_description
1 polymer ?
#
loop_
_entity_poly.entity_id
_entity_poly.type
_entity_poly.pdbx_seq_one_letter_code
_entity_poly.pdbx_strand_id
1 'polypeptide(L)'
;SDSMAESKVKDMGLAEFGRKELELAEHEMPGLMAARAEFGPQKPFKGLNINGSLHMTIQTGVLIETLHALGATVRWCSCNIFSTQDQAAAAIAKAGTSTVFAWKGETLQEYWWCTEQMMTVPGADGCDQLVDDGGDATLLIHKGKELE
;
A
#
# COMPACT_ATOMS: atom_id res chain seq x y z
N SER A 1 -0.10 -24.13 5.84
CA SER A 1 1.00 -23.54 6.64
C SER A 1 1.22 -22.18 6.05
N ASP A 2 0.44 -21.22 6.50
CA ASP A 2 0.16 -20.02 5.71
C ASP A 2 0.86 -18.85 6.38
N SER A 3 2.17 -18.75 6.14
CA SER A 3 2.84 -17.47 6.35
C SER A 3 2.24 -16.50 5.33
N MET A 4 1.64 -15.41 5.82
CA MET A 4 1.34 -14.21 5.04
C MET A 4 2.48 -13.96 4.05
N ALA A 5 2.19 -13.60 2.80
CA ALA A 5 3.25 -13.11 1.91
C ALA A 5 3.89 -11.90 2.62
N GLU A 6 5.11 -12.08 3.12
CA GLU A 6 5.88 -11.04 3.77
C GLU A 6 6.05 -9.89 2.77
N SER A 7 6.02 -8.64 3.26
CA SER A 7 6.31 -7.47 2.42
C SER A 7 7.64 -7.67 1.68
N LYS A 8 7.69 -7.31 0.40
CA LYS A 8 8.93 -7.28 -0.38
C LYS A 8 9.26 -5.83 -0.73
N VAL A 9 10.30 -5.33 -0.07
CA VAL A 9 10.85 -3.99 -0.25
C VAL A 9 12.36 -4.09 -0.43
N LYS A 10 13.01 -3.02 -0.88
CA LYS A 10 14.44 -3.03 -1.17
C LYS A 10 15.33 -3.27 0.04
N ASP A 11 15.09 -2.55 1.13
CA ASP A 11 15.93 -2.58 2.32
C ASP A 11 15.12 -2.14 3.55
N MET A 12 14.85 -3.09 4.45
CA MET A 12 14.15 -2.84 5.72
C MET A 12 14.97 -1.97 6.69
N GLY A 13 16.29 -1.84 6.50
CA GLY A 13 17.15 -0.95 7.27
C GLY A 13 16.82 0.54 7.11
N LEU A 14 16.08 0.91 6.06
CA LEU A 14 15.66 2.30 5.79
C LEU A 14 14.42 2.73 6.59
N ALA A 15 13.78 1.82 7.32
CA ALA A 15 12.49 2.07 7.97
C ALA A 15 12.51 3.23 8.97
N GLU A 16 13.59 3.39 9.75
CA GLU A 16 13.68 4.49 10.72
C GLU A 16 13.80 5.86 10.02
N PHE A 17 14.54 5.91 8.91
CA PHE A 17 14.63 7.13 8.11
C PHE A 17 13.28 7.49 7.49
N GLY A 18 12.60 6.52 6.88
CA GLY A 18 11.27 6.74 6.32
C GLY A 18 10.24 7.12 7.38
N ARG A 19 10.37 6.62 8.61
CA ARG A 19 9.50 7.02 9.72
C ARG A 19 9.64 8.50 10.06
N LYS A 20 10.88 8.99 10.16
CA LYS A 20 11.16 10.42 10.39
C LYS A 20 10.58 11.30 9.27
N GLU A 21 10.70 10.87 8.02
CA GLU A 21 10.11 11.61 6.90
C GLU A 21 8.57 11.57 6.89
N LEU A 22 7.96 10.44 7.29
CA LEU A 22 6.50 10.33 7.43
C LEU A 22 5.97 11.27 8.51
N GLU A 23 6.60 11.31 9.69
CA GLU A 23 6.23 12.22 10.78
C GLU A 23 6.28 13.69 10.33
N LEU A 24 7.30 14.07 9.55
CA LEU A 24 7.38 15.41 8.96
C LEU A 24 6.26 15.66 7.94
N ALA A 25 5.97 14.68 7.09
CA ALA A 25 4.92 14.80 6.08
C ALA A 25 3.51 14.91 6.68
N GLU A 26 3.25 14.31 7.84
CA GLU A 26 1.97 14.45 8.55
C GLU A 26 1.64 15.92 8.88
N HIS A 27 2.65 16.73 9.19
CA HIS A 27 2.46 18.18 9.44
C HIS A 27 1.99 18.94 8.19
N GLU A 28 2.40 18.48 7.00
CA GLU A 28 2.05 19.09 5.71
C GLU A 28 0.81 18.46 5.07
N MET A 29 0.19 17.47 5.72
CA MET A 29 -1.00 16.76 5.24
C MET A 29 -2.20 16.89 6.21
N PRO A 30 -2.61 18.11 6.58
CA PRO A 30 -3.63 18.33 7.61
C PRO A 30 -4.98 17.70 7.29
N GLY A 31 -5.33 17.55 6.00
CA GLY A 31 -6.57 16.90 5.59
C GLY A 31 -6.63 15.41 6.00
N LEU A 32 -5.54 14.67 5.82
CA LEU A 32 -5.46 13.27 6.24
C LEU A 32 -5.45 13.15 7.76
N MET A 33 -4.71 14.04 8.45
CA MET A 33 -4.67 14.03 9.91
C MET A 33 -6.02 14.38 10.53
N ALA A 34 -6.76 15.32 9.94
CA ALA A 34 -8.14 15.62 10.33
C ALA A 34 -9.06 14.40 10.12
N ALA A 35 -8.96 13.72 8.98
CA ALA A 35 -9.74 12.51 8.71
C ALA A 35 -9.45 11.39 9.72
N ARG A 36 -8.18 11.20 10.12
CA ARG A 36 -7.81 10.26 11.19
C ARG A 36 -8.48 10.64 12.51
N ALA A 37 -8.46 11.92 12.88
CA ALA A 37 -9.06 12.39 14.13
C ALA A 37 -10.60 12.24 14.14
N GLU A 38 -11.25 12.57 13.02
CA GLU A 38 -12.71 12.54 12.89
C GLU A 38 -13.25 11.11 12.80
N PHE A 39 -12.67 10.27 11.95
CA PHE A 39 -13.22 8.95 11.60
C PHE A 39 -12.48 7.78 12.28
N GLY A 40 -11.29 8.01 12.83
CA GLY A 40 -10.50 6.99 13.53
C GLY A 40 -11.26 6.26 14.64
N PRO A 41 -12.05 6.95 15.51
CA PRO A 41 -12.86 6.28 16.53
C PRO A 41 -13.98 5.41 15.95
N GLN A 42 -14.52 5.78 14.79
CA GLN A 42 -15.64 5.10 14.14
C GLN A 42 -15.19 3.85 13.37
N LYS A 43 -13.92 3.81 12.96
CA LYS A 43 -13.31 2.75 12.17
C LYS A 43 -14.17 2.35 10.96
N PRO A 44 -14.51 3.28 10.06
CA PRO A 44 -15.46 3.03 8.96
C PRO A 44 -14.99 1.94 7.99
N PHE A 45 -13.69 1.66 7.91
CA PHE A 45 -13.14 0.63 7.05
C PHE A 45 -12.84 -0.69 7.77
N LYS A 46 -13.33 -0.86 9.00
CA LYS A 46 -13.14 -2.09 9.76
C LYS A 46 -13.65 -3.29 8.98
N GLY A 47 -12.75 -4.25 8.73
CA GLY A 47 -13.06 -5.49 8.04
C GLY A 47 -12.97 -5.41 6.51
N LEU A 48 -12.66 -4.25 5.94
CA LEU A 48 -12.40 -4.11 4.51
C LEU A 48 -10.94 -4.39 4.18
N ASN A 49 -10.71 -5.13 3.11
CA ASN A 49 -9.43 -5.24 2.43
C ASN A 49 -9.33 -4.12 1.39
N ILE A 50 -8.44 -3.15 1.62
CA ILE A 50 -8.20 -2.04 0.70
C ILE A 50 -6.83 -2.22 0.07
N ASN A 51 -6.84 -2.35 -1.25
CA ASN A 51 -5.64 -2.52 -2.05
C ASN A 51 -5.28 -1.21 -2.75
N GLY A 52 -3.98 -0.94 -2.91
CA GLY A 52 -3.50 0.26 -3.58
C GLY A 52 -2.44 -0.03 -4.64
N SER A 53 -2.60 0.57 -5.82
CA SER A 53 -1.58 0.73 -6.86
C SER A 53 -1.38 2.22 -7.14
N LEU A 54 -0.51 2.83 -6.34
CA LEU A 54 -0.19 4.26 -6.41
C LEU A 54 1.27 4.42 -6.03
N HIS A 55 1.98 5.40 -6.61
CA HIS A 55 3.38 5.69 -6.30
C HIS A 55 3.71 5.52 -4.80
N MET A 56 4.59 4.58 -4.46
CA MET A 56 4.94 4.28 -3.07
C MET A 56 5.93 5.32 -2.51
N THR A 57 5.39 6.48 -2.13
CA THR A 57 6.12 7.65 -1.61
C THR A 57 5.85 7.88 -0.13
N ILE A 58 6.54 8.84 0.49
CA ILE A 58 6.24 9.30 1.85
C ILE A 58 4.79 9.79 1.97
N GLN A 59 4.29 10.58 1.01
CA GLN A 59 2.91 11.09 1.03
C GLN A 59 1.90 9.94 0.96
N THR A 60 2.17 8.94 0.12
CA THR A 60 1.35 7.73 0.03
C THR A 60 1.43 6.90 1.31
N GLY A 61 2.57 6.87 1.99
CA GLY A 61 2.68 6.25 3.32
C GLY A 61 1.72 6.88 4.34
N VAL A 62 1.57 8.22 4.34
CA VAL A 62 0.58 8.91 5.20
C VAL A 62 -0.87 8.52 4.82
N LEU A 63 -1.16 8.38 3.52
CA LEU A 63 -2.46 7.86 3.06
C LEU A 63 -2.72 6.44 3.55
N ILE A 64 -1.76 5.54 3.36
CA ILE A 64 -1.82 4.13 3.81
C ILE A 64 -2.12 4.06 5.31
N GLU A 65 -1.37 4.80 6.11
CA GLU A 65 -1.56 4.81 7.57
C GLU A 65 -2.88 5.47 7.98
N THR A 66 -3.44 6.34 7.15
CA THR A 66 -4.80 6.86 7.34
C THR A 66 -5.85 5.77 7.11
N LEU A 67 -5.75 5.01 6.02
CA LEU A 67 -6.66 3.90 5.74
C LEU A 67 -6.61 2.84 6.85
N HIS A 68 -5.40 2.48 7.29
CA HIS A 68 -5.18 1.58 8.42
C HIS A 68 -5.76 2.16 9.73
N ALA A 69 -5.52 3.44 10.02
CA ALA A 69 -6.08 4.13 11.19
C ALA A 69 -7.62 4.18 11.16
N LEU A 70 -8.24 4.17 9.99
CA LEU A 70 -9.69 4.08 9.79
C LEU A 70 -10.21 2.62 9.79
N GLY A 71 -9.34 1.63 10.00
CA GLY A 71 -9.71 0.24 10.29
C GLY A 71 -9.49 -0.76 9.15
N ALA A 72 -8.96 -0.33 8.00
CA ALA A 72 -8.73 -1.20 6.86
C ALA A 72 -7.57 -2.18 7.07
N THR A 73 -7.66 -3.35 6.45
CA THR A 73 -6.52 -4.20 6.14
C THR A 73 -5.94 -3.75 4.80
N VAL A 74 -4.69 -3.30 4.76
CA VAL A 74 -4.12 -2.62 3.59
C VAL A 74 -3.03 -3.47 2.92
N ARG A 75 -3.05 -3.51 1.58
CA ARG A 75 -1.97 -4.06 0.75
C ARG A 75 -1.62 -3.06 -0.34
N TRP A 76 -0.33 -2.94 -0.67
CA TRP A 76 0.11 -1.88 -1.57
C TRP A 76 1.22 -2.32 -2.53
N CYS A 77 1.13 -1.86 -3.78
CA CYS A 77 2.23 -1.82 -4.73
C CYS A 77 2.37 -0.41 -5.33
N SER A 78 3.48 -0.17 -6.02
CA SER A 78 3.67 1.08 -6.78
C SER A 78 3.11 0.94 -8.20
N CYS A 79 2.60 2.02 -8.80
CA CYS A 79 2.15 2.06 -10.20
C CYS A 79 3.24 2.50 -11.20
N ASN A 80 4.48 2.67 -10.74
CA ASN A 80 5.62 2.98 -11.61
C ASN A 80 6.95 2.50 -11.02
N ILE A 81 7.72 1.79 -11.86
CA ILE A 81 8.98 1.13 -11.50
C ILE A 81 10.07 2.04 -10.90
N PHE A 82 10.00 3.37 -11.10
CA PHE A 82 10.98 4.31 -10.57
C PHE A 82 10.44 5.25 -9.50
N SER A 83 9.15 5.18 -9.20
CA SER A 83 8.49 6.16 -8.32
C SER A 83 8.64 5.85 -6.83
N THR A 84 8.92 4.59 -6.48
CA THR A 84 9.05 4.17 -5.09
C THR A 84 10.16 4.94 -4.38
N GLN A 85 9.85 5.42 -3.18
CA GLN A 85 10.81 5.88 -2.19
C GLN A 85 11.04 4.72 -1.23
N ASP A 86 12.20 4.06 -1.35
CA ASP A 86 12.48 2.80 -0.67
C ASP A 86 12.35 2.91 0.87
N GLN A 87 12.70 4.06 1.43
CA GLN A 87 12.54 4.35 2.85
C GLN A 87 11.07 4.43 3.29
N ALA A 88 10.18 4.97 2.44
CA ALA A 88 8.75 5.02 2.72
C ALA A 88 8.16 3.60 2.74
N ALA A 89 8.49 2.80 1.72
CA ALA A 89 8.07 1.40 1.63
C ALA A 89 8.53 0.59 2.85
N ALA A 90 9.80 0.74 3.24
CA ALA A 90 10.36 0.07 4.41
C ALA A 90 9.68 0.51 5.72
N ALA A 91 9.39 1.81 5.89
CA ALA A 91 8.75 2.34 7.10
C ALA A 91 7.32 1.81 7.26
N ILE A 92 6.55 1.72 6.18
CA ILE A 92 5.19 1.17 6.18
C ILE A 92 5.20 -0.34 6.43
N ALA A 93 6.06 -1.07 5.72
CA ALA A 93 6.21 -2.51 5.91
C ALA A 93 6.64 -2.85 7.35
N LYS A 94 7.58 -2.09 7.92
CA LYS A 94 8.08 -2.30 9.28
C LYS A 94 7.03 -2.00 10.35
N ALA A 95 6.21 -0.98 10.14
CA ALA A 95 5.13 -0.61 11.05
C ALA A 95 4.00 -1.66 11.06
N GLY A 96 3.91 -2.49 10.02
CA GLY A 96 2.83 -3.47 9.88
C GLY A 96 1.47 -2.83 9.56
N THR A 97 1.46 -1.57 9.11
CA THR A 97 0.24 -0.85 8.74
C THR A 97 -0.28 -1.24 7.35
N SER A 98 0.60 -1.79 6.50
CA SER A 98 0.27 -2.42 5.22
C SER A 98 1.26 -3.52 4.87
N THR A 99 0.81 -4.53 4.11
CA THR A 99 1.74 -5.38 3.33
C THR A 99 2.18 -4.60 2.09
N VAL A 100 3.48 -4.54 1.80
CA VAL A 100 4.03 -3.69 0.72
C VAL A 100 4.87 -4.53 -0.24
N PHE A 101 4.59 -4.40 -1.53
CA PHE A 101 5.37 -4.99 -2.63
C PHE A 101 5.81 -3.86 -3.55
N ALA A 102 6.93 -3.22 -3.22
CA ALA A 102 7.42 -2.09 -3.99
C ALA A 102 8.91 -1.82 -3.70
N TRP A 103 9.68 -1.54 -4.74
CA TRP A 103 11.02 -0.95 -4.64
C TRP A 103 11.34 -0.06 -5.84
N LYS A 104 12.31 0.84 -5.67
CA LYS A 104 12.78 1.68 -6.76
C LYS A 104 13.70 0.89 -7.69
N GLY A 105 13.40 0.95 -8.98
CA GLY A 105 14.16 0.27 -10.03
C GLY A 105 13.70 -1.16 -10.29
N GLU A 106 12.41 -1.44 -10.10
CA GLU A 106 11.80 -2.69 -10.54
C GLU A 106 11.99 -2.92 -12.05
N THR A 107 12.14 -4.18 -12.44
CA THR A 107 11.88 -4.61 -13.81
C THR A 107 10.37 -4.67 -14.07
N LEU A 108 9.94 -4.68 -15.33
CA LEU A 108 8.52 -4.84 -15.67
C LEU A 108 7.93 -6.17 -15.16
N GLN A 109 8.72 -7.23 -15.10
CA GLN A 109 8.27 -8.51 -14.57
C GLN A 109 8.02 -8.42 -13.05
N GLU A 110 8.92 -7.75 -12.33
CA GLU A 110 8.76 -7.50 -10.90
C GLU A 110 7.58 -6.59 -10.61
N TYR A 111 7.36 -5.56 -11.42
CA TYR A 111 6.20 -4.67 -11.32
C TYR A 111 4.86 -5.42 -11.37
N TRP A 112 4.69 -6.29 -12.38
CA TRP A 112 3.47 -7.08 -12.50
C TRP A 112 3.35 -8.12 -11.39
N TRP A 113 4.47 -8.72 -10.97
CA TRP A 113 4.48 -9.59 -9.79
C TRP A 113 4.05 -8.84 -8.53
N CYS A 114 4.54 -7.62 -8.29
CA CYS A 114 4.13 -6.79 -7.16
C CYS A 114 2.62 -6.51 -7.19
N THR A 115 2.08 -6.24 -8.37
CA THR A 115 0.64 -6.02 -8.59
C THR A 115 -0.17 -7.29 -8.27
N GLU A 116 0.27 -8.44 -8.73
CA GLU A 116 -0.36 -9.74 -8.41
C GLU A 116 -0.32 -10.04 -6.90
N GLN A 117 0.82 -9.82 -6.24
CA GLN A 117 0.95 -10.04 -4.79
C GLN A 117 0.05 -9.09 -3.98
N MET A 118 -0.05 -7.83 -4.41
CA MET A 118 -0.97 -6.86 -3.81
C MET A 118 -2.42 -7.34 -3.95
N MET A 119 -2.83 -7.80 -5.14
CA MET A 119 -4.18 -8.33 -5.42
C MET A 119 -4.49 -9.66 -4.71
N THR A 120 -3.49 -10.46 -4.38
CA THR A 120 -3.68 -11.75 -3.70
C THR A 120 -3.92 -11.55 -2.20
N VAL A 121 -5.20 -11.53 -1.79
CA VAL A 121 -5.61 -11.39 -0.39
C VAL A 121 -5.83 -12.78 0.24
N PRO A 122 -5.09 -13.15 1.31
CA PRO A 122 -5.25 -14.47 1.93
C PRO A 122 -6.68 -14.72 2.44
N GLY A 123 -7.30 -15.80 1.99
CA GLY A 123 -8.64 -16.19 2.42
C GLY A 123 -9.78 -15.35 1.83
N ALA A 124 -9.49 -14.49 0.84
CA ALA A 124 -10.48 -13.67 0.15
C ALA A 124 -10.27 -13.74 -1.37
N ASP A 125 -11.35 -13.51 -2.12
CA ASP A 125 -11.30 -13.37 -3.58
C ASP A 125 -11.01 -11.91 -3.95
N GLY A 126 -9.76 -11.51 -3.76
CA GLY A 126 -9.30 -10.12 -3.98
C GLY A 126 -9.69 -9.14 -2.87
N CYS A 127 -9.65 -7.85 -3.21
CA CYS A 127 -9.94 -6.75 -2.30
C CYS A 127 -11.40 -6.28 -2.37
N ASP A 128 -11.89 -5.67 -1.29
CA ASP A 128 -13.19 -5.01 -1.25
C ASP A 128 -13.17 -3.65 -1.94
N GLN A 129 -12.04 -2.95 -1.89
CA GLN A 129 -11.84 -1.65 -2.54
C GLN A 129 -10.43 -1.54 -3.12
N LEU A 130 -10.32 -0.85 -4.25
CA LEU A 130 -9.07 -0.57 -4.96
C LEU A 130 -8.84 0.95 -5.06
N VAL A 131 -7.64 1.40 -4.70
CA VAL A 131 -7.11 2.73 -4.98
C VAL A 131 -6.09 2.61 -6.10
N ASP A 132 -6.36 3.20 -7.25
CA ASP A 132 -5.56 3.01 -8.46
C ASP A 132 -5.13 4.35 -9.06
N ASP A 133 -3.90 4.41 -9.58
CA ASP A 133 -3.31 5.55 -10.27
C ASP A 133 -2.66 5.06 -11.58
N GLY A 134 -3.20 5.50 -12.71
CA GLY A 134 -2.80 5.02 -14.04
C GLY A 134 -3.66 3.87 -14.60
N GLY A 135 -4.35 3.11 -13.73
CA GLY A 135 -5.37 2.14 -14.15
C GLY A 135 -4.86 0.73 -14.44
N ASP A 136 -3.58 0.42 -14.16
CA ASP A 136 -2.98 -0.89 -14.44
C ASP A 136 -3.59 -2.00 -13.59
N ALA A 137 -3.88 -1.74 -12.31
CA ALA A 137 -4.52 -2.72 -11.44
C ALA A 137 -5.98 -2.98 -11.88
N THR A 138 -6.70 -1.93 -12.25
CA THR A 138 -8.05 -2.03 -12.82
C THR A 138 -8.03 -2.83 -14.12
N LEU A 139 -7.10 -2.54 -15.04
CA LEU A 139 -6.94 -3.26 -16.30
C LEU A 139 -6.66 -4.75 -16.06
N LEU A 140 -5.80 -5.09 -15.10
CA LEU A 140 -5.47 -6.48 -14.76
C LEU A 140 -6.72 -7.26 -14.33
N ILE A 141 -7.59 -6.67 -13.49
CA ILE A 141 -8.85 -7.29 -13.07
C ILE A 141 -9.75 -7.58 -14.28
N HIS A 142 -9.95 -6.58 -15.15
CA HIS A 142 -10.78 -6.74 -16.35
C HIS A 142 -10.23 -7.82 -17.29
N LYS A 143 -8.92 -7.83 -17.52
CA LYS A 143 -8.25 -8.83 -18.37
C LYS A 143 -8.29 -10.24 -17.78
N GLY A 144 -8.11 -10.35 -16.47
CA GLY A 144 -8.30 -11.62 -15.76
C GLY A 144 -9.71 -12.17 -16.01
N LYS A 145 -10.73 -11.32 -15.84
CA LYS A 145 -12.13 -11.73 -16.04
C LYS A 145 -12.47 -12.14 -17.48
N GLU A 146 -11.87 -11.50 -18.47
CA GLU A 146 -12.04 -11.87 -19.89
C GLU A 146 -11.46 -13.25 -20.22
N LEU A 147 -10.50 -13.74 -19.44
CA LEU A 147 -9.74 -14.97 -19.68
C LEU A 147 -10.17 -16.15 -18.79
N GLU A 148 -11.05 -15.92 -17.80
CA GLU A 148 -11.72 -16.95 -16.98
C GLU A 148 -12.76 -17.75 -17.77
#